data_AF-A0A946DY52-F1
#
_entry.id   AF-A0A946DY52-F1
#
_cell.length_a   1.000
_cell.length_b   1.000
_cell.length_c   1.000
_cell.angle_alpha   90.00
_cell.angle_beta   90.00
_cell.angle_gamma   90.00
#
_symmetry.space_group_name_H-M   'P 1'
#
loop_
_entity.id
_entity.type
_entity.pdbx_description
1 polymer ?
#
loop_
_entity_poly.entity_id
_entity_poly.type
_entity_poly.pdbx_seq_one_letter_code
_entity_poly.pdbx_strand_id
1 'polypeptide(L)' 'ESKNQSARVEHEATTSKVSDDQLFYCRQRGIPEEEALTLIVNGFCREVLQELPMEFAVEAQKLVGISLEGSVG' A
#
# COMPACT_ATOMS: atom_id res chain seq x y z
N GLU A 1 -21.46 14.45 -7.88
CA GLU A 1 -22.49 15.41 -7.41
C GLU A 1 -23.82 14.68 -7.31
N SER A 2 -24.42 14.60 -6.11
CA SER A 2 -25.71 13.92 -5.93
C SER A 2 -26.86 14.90 -6.16
N LYS A 3 -27.80 14.54 -7.05
CA LYS A 3 -29.01 15.32 -7.35
C LYS A 3 -30.27 14.76 -6.67
N ASN A 4 -30.12 13.76 -5.79
CA ASN A 4 -31.22 13.06 -5.11
C ASN A 4 -31.28 13.45 -3.62
N GLN A 5 -32.46 13.88 -3.15
CA GLN A 5 -32.70 14.39 -1.79
C GLN A 5 -32.65 13.33 -0.68
N SER A 6 -32.76 12.03 -1.01
CA SER A 6 -32.67 10.95 -0.03
C SER A 6 -31.30 10.27 0.01
N ALA A 7 -30.33 10.75 -0.77
CA ALA A 7 -29.01 10.13 -0.84
C ALA A 7 -28.17 10.48 0.41
N ARG A 8 -27.47 9.48 0.95
CA ARG A 8 -26.42 9.65 1.96
C ARG A 8 -25.07 9.36 1.31
N VAL A 9 -24.15 10.31 1.36
CA VAL A 9 -22.83 10.22 0.73
C VAL A 9 -21.79 10.65 1.75
N GLU A 10 -20.77 9.82 1.95
CA GLU A 10 -19.62 10.09 2.82
C GLU A 10 -18.36 9.88 1.98
N HIS A 11 -17.33 10.71 2.22
CA HIS A 11 -16.05 10.64 1.51
C HIS A 11 -14.94 10.88 2.53
N GLU A 12 -14.02 9.93 2.59
CA GLU A 12 -12.79 10.02 3.37
C GLU A 12 -11.58 9.88 2.45
N ALA A 13 -10.54 10.68 2.73
CA ALA A 13 -9.27 10.62 2.04
C ALA A 13 -8.15 10.85 3.07
N THR A 14 -7.12 10.00 3.04
CA THR A 14 -5.98 10.08 3.95
C THR A 14 -4.69 10.00 3.15
N THR A 15 -3.73 10.87 3.44
CA THR A 15 -2.37 10.79 2.92
C THR A 15 -1.46 10.25 4.01
N SER A 16 -0.67 9.22 3.67
CA SER A 16 0.30 8.63 4.58
C SER A 16 1.68 8.64 3.93
N LYS A 17 2.71 8.96 4.72
CA LYS A 17 4.12 8.82 4.33
C LYS A 17 4.68 7.57 5.01
N VAL A 18 5.58 6.86 4.34
CA VAL A 18 6.37 5.80 4.99
C VAL A 18 7.17 6.43 6.13
N SER A 19 7.09 5.81 7.32
CA SER A 19 7.74 6.31 8.52
C SER A 19 9.22 5.91 8.54
N ASP A 20 10.10 6.89 8.73
CA ASP A 20 11.55 6.66 8.83
C ASP A 20 11.89 5.79 10.06
N ASP A 21 11.10 5.90 11.15
CA ASP A 21 11.24 5.05 12.34
C ASP A 21 10.86 3.59 12.05
N GLN A 22 9.83 3.36 11.23
CA GLN A 22 9.44 2.02 10.79
C GLN A 22 10.52 1.39 9.90
N LEU A 23 11.08 2.17 8.97
CA LEU A 23 12.20 1.74 8.14
C LEU A 23 13.43 1.41 9.00
N PHE A 24 13.78 2.29 9.94
CA PHE A 24 14.88 2.07 10.87
C PHE A 24 14.67 0.79 11.70
N TYR A 25 13.46 0.56 12.21
CA TYR A 25 13.10 -0.62 12.98
C TYR A 25 13.24 -1.93 12.19
N CYS A 26 12.84 -1.92 10.91
CA CYS A 26 13.03 -3.06 10.01
C CYS A 26 14.52 -3.28 9.69
N ARG A 27 15.26 -2.21 9.39
CA ARG A 27 16.71 -2.27 9.12
C ARG A 27 17.52 -2.78 10.30
N GLN A 28 17.15 -2.39 11.53
CA GLN A 28 17.79 -2.89 12.75
C GLN A 28 17.62 -4.41 12.93
N ARG A 29 16.58 -5.00 12.32
CA ARG A 29 16.34 -6.45 12.30
C ARG A 29 17.05 -7.17 11.15
N GLY A 30 17.87 -6.45 10.38
CA GLY A 30 18.58 -6.99 9.23
C GLY A 30 17.72 -7.09 7.97
N ILE A 31 16.53 -6.47 7.95
CA ILE A 31 15.71 -6.38 6.74
C ILE A 31 16.29 -5.26 5.86
N PRO A 32 16.66 -5.53 4.60
CA PRO A 32 17.09 -4.51 3.66
C PRO A 32 16.06 -3.38 3.53
N GLU A 33 16.52 -2.17 3.25
CA GLU A 33 15.65 -1.00 3.15
C GLU A 33 14.54 -1.17 2.11
N GLU A 34 14.89 -1.73 0.96
CA GLU A 34 13.96 -2.02 -0.13
C GLU A 34 12.89 -3.04 0.28
N GLU A 35 13.30 -4.15 0.92
CA GLU A 35 12.37 -5.16 1.42
C GLU A 35 11.47 -4.62 2.53
N ALA A 36 12.01 -3.75 3.40
CA ALA A 36 11.24 -3.07 4.43
C ALA A 36 10.18 -2.13 3.82
N LEU A 37 10.55 -1.39 2.76
CA LEU A 37 9.62 -0.52 2.04
C LEU A 37 8.51 -1.35 1.38
N THR A 38 8.87 -2.42 0.68
CA THR A 38 7.91 -3.34 0.06
C THR A 38 6.96 -3.93 1.09
N LEU A 39 7.45 -4.32 2.27
CA LEU A 39 6.64 -4.84 3.36
C LEU A 39 5.60 -3.82 3.84
N ILE A 40 6.02 -2.57 4.08
CA ILE A 40 5.14 -1.49 4.57
C ILE A 40 4.07 -1.15 3.52
N VAL A 41 4.46 -0.99 2.24
CA VAL A 41 3.51 -0.65 1.16
C VAL A 41 2.54 -1.81 0.89
N ASN A 42 3.01 -3.06 0.91
CA ASN A 42 2.11 -4.21 0.79
C ASN A 42 1.11 -4.28 1.96
N GLY A 43 1.54 -3.91 3.17
CA GLY A 43 0.65 -3.78 4.33
C GLY A 43 -0.45 -2.73 4.10
N PHE A 44 -0.09 -1.58 3.55
CA PHE A 44 -1.04 -0.51 3.20
C PHE A 44 -2.05 -0.95 2.12
N CYS A 45 -1.60 -1.65 1.09
CA CYS A 45 -2.46 -2.12 0.00
C CYS A 45 -3.23 -3.42 0.33
N ARG A 46 -3.01 -4.04 1.50
CA ARG A 46 -3.49 -5.39 1.81
C ARG A 46 -5.00 -5.55 1.65
N GLU A 47 -5.78 -4.63 2.21
CA GLU A 47 -7.24 -4.72 2.18
C GLU A 47 -7.77 -4.65 0.75
N VAL A 48 -7.18 -3.78 -0.09
CA VAL A 48 -7.54 -3.68 -1.50
C VAL A 48 -7.15 -4.94 -2.28
N LEU A 49 -5.96 -5.49 -2.02
CA LEU A 49 -5.48 -6.70 -2.68
C LEU A 49 -6.27 -7.95 -2.27
N GLN A 50 -6.84 -7.99 -1.07
CA GLN A 50 -7.67 -9.10 -0.59
C GLN A 50 -9.06 -9.15 -1.25
N GLU A 51 -9.56 -8.03 -1.75
CA GLU A 51 -10.80 -7.98 -2.53
C GLU A 51 -10.62 -8.50 -3.97
N LEU A 52 -9.36 -8.66 -4.44
CA LEU A 52 -9.09 -9.22 -5.74
C LEU A 52 -9.14 -10.75 -5.71
N PRO A 53 -9.66 -11.40 -6.78
CA PRO A 53 -9.53 -12.84 -6.93
C PRO A 53 -8.06 -13.26 -6.82
N MET A 54 -7.81 -14.39 -6.14
CA MET A 54 -6.46 -14.85 -5.78
C MET A 54 -5.48 -14.92 -6.96
N GLU A 55 -5.99 -15.24 -8.15
CA GLU A 55 -5.23 -15.27 -9.40
C GLU A 55 -4.64 -13.90 -9.80
N PHE A 56 -5.34 -12.81 -9.51
CA PHE A 56 -4.90 -11.44 -9.80
C PHE A 56 -4.15 -10.80 -8.62
N ALA A 57 -4.51 -11.15 -7.39
CA ALA A 57 -3.89 -10.58 -6.19
C ALA A 57 -2.37 -10.84 -6.14
N VAL A 58 -1.95 -12.05 -6.53
CA VAL A 58 -0.52 -12.45 -6.56
C VAL A 58 0.26 -11.67 -7.62
N GLU A 59 -0.36 -11.37 -8.76
CA GLU A 59 0.29 -10.62 -9.84
C GLU A 59 0.37 -9.12 -9.52
N ALA A 60 -0.70 -8.55 -8.97
CA ALA A 60 -0.74 -7.17 -8.50
C ALA A 60 0.32 -6.90 -7.42
N GLN A 61 0.49 -7.82 -6.46
CA GLN A 61 1.51 -7.68 -5.41
C GLN A 61 2.94 -7.65 -5.99
N LYS A 62 3.22 -8.47 -7.01
CA LYS A 62 4.52 -8.48 -7.69
C LYS A 62 4.76 -7.18 -8.46
N LEU A 63 3.75 -6.67 -9.18
CA LEU A 63 3.85 -5.42 -9.94
C LEU A 63 4.08 -4.20 -9.04
N VAL A 64 3.45 -4.17 -7.87
CA VAL A 64 3.67 -3.13 -6.85
C VAL A 64 5.12 -3.14 -6.37
N GLY A 65 5.68 -4.32 -6.09
CA GLY A 65 7.08 -4.47 -5.70
C GLY A 65 8.06 -3.92 -6.75
N ILE A 66 7.91 -4.34 -8.01
CA ILE A 66 8.78 -3.93 -9.13
C ILE A 66 8.70 -2.41 -9.37
N SER A 67 7.49 -1.84 -9.25
CA SER A 67 7.29 -0.40 -9.45
C SER A 67 7.99 0.43 -8.37
N LEU A 68 8.09 -0.10 -7.14
CA LEU A 68 8.79 0.55 -6.02
C LEU A 68 10.31 0.50 -6.20
N GLU A 69 10.87 -0.63 -6.65
CA GLU A 69 12.30 -0.81 -6.94
C GLU A 69 12.80 0.21 -7.98
N GLY A 70 11.98 0.53 -9.00
CA GLY A 70 12.34 1.49 -10.06
C GLY A 70 12.02 2.96 -9.80
N SER A 71 11.27 3.31 -8.74
CA SER A 71 10.75 4.67 -8.51
C SER A 71 11.29 5.35 -7.25
N VAL A 72 12.08 4.64 -6.45
CA VAL A 72 12.76 5.21 -5.27
C VAL A 72 14.11 5.78 -5.70
N GLY A 73 14.11 7.08 -6.01
CA GLY A 73 15.27 7.90 -6.37
C GLY A 73 14.97 9.37 -6.18
#